data_AF-A0A1A9N0B6-F1
#
_entry.id   AF-A0A1A9N0B6-F1
#
_cell.length_a   1.000
_cell.length_b   1.000
_cell.length_c   1.000
_cell.angle_alpha   90.00
_cell.angle_beta   90.00
_cell.angle_gamma   90.00
#
_symmetry.space_group_name_H-M   'P 1'
#
loop_
_entity.id
_entity.type
_entity.pdbx_description
1 polymer ?
#
loop_
_entity_poly.entity_id
_entity_poly.type
_entity_poly.pdbx_seq_one_letter_code
_entity_poly.pdbx_strand_id
1 'polypeptide(L)'
;MMFKEGRSIAQAIAAGNYHQITVYRTSESGTHRIVRHYDPPACESLDEVIESYRGLFGTLGEGFTAEGSRIAGGSTGGRFIEDICDVTARLR
;
A
#
# COMPACT_ATOMS: atom_id res chain seq x y z
N MET A 1 -22.16 2.76 9.24
CA MET A 1 -21.37 2.59 8.00
C MET A 1 -21.38 1.11 7.69
N MET A 2 -22.01 0.70 6.57
CA MET A 2 -22.15 -0.70 6.21
C MET A 2 -20.78 -1.26 5.82
N PHE A 3 -20.22 -2.18 6.62
CA PHE A 3 -19.10 -3.01 6.21
C PHE A 3 -19.65 -3.96 5.14
N LYS A 4 -19.47 -3.64 3.85
CA LYS A 4 -19.62 -4.64 2.77
C LYS A 4 -18.76 -5.83 3.16
N GLU A 5 -19.32 -7.05 3.13
CA GLU A 5 -18.60 -8.29 3.43
C GLU A 5 -17.19 -8.22 2.83
N GLY A 6 -16.20 -8.09 3.71
CA GLY A 6 -14.87 -7.67 3.33
C GLY A 6 -14.26 -8.72 2.41
N ARG A 7 -14.09 -8.37 1.14
CA ARG A 7 -13.25 -9.17 0.24
C ARG A 7 -11.90 -9.36 0.93
N SER A 8 -11.38 -10.58 0.89
CA SER A 8 -10.13 -10.88 1.60
C SER A 8 -8.92 -10.35 0.81
N ILE A 9 -7.84 -10.01 1.50
CA ILE A 9 -6.57 -9.63 0.86
C ILE A 9 -6.11 -10.70 -0.14
N ALA A 10 -6.39 -11.98 0.14
CA ALA A 10 -6.10 -13.08 -0.79
C ALA A 10 -6.84 -12.95 -2.14
N GLN A 11 -8.09 -12.45 -2.13
CA GLN A 11 -8.84 -12.21 -3.37
C GLN A 11 -8.28 -11.02 -4.15
N ALA A 12 -7.86 -9.95 -3.47
CA ALA A 12 -7.24 -8.80 -4.12
C ALA A 12 -5.86 -9.14 -4.72
N ILE A 13 -5.08 -9.98 -4.03
CA ILE A 13 -3.84 -10.57 -4.55
C ILE A 13 -4.12 -11.42 -5.80
N ALA A 14 -5.12 -12.31 -5.74
CA ALA A 14 -5.48 -13.17 -6.87
C ALA A 14 -5.97 -12.37 -8.09
N ALA A 15 -6.53 -11.18 -7.87
CA ALA A 15 -6.94 -10.26 -8.92
C ALA A 15 -5.78 -9.40 -9.47
N GLY A 16 -4.59 -9.46 -8.87
CA GLY A 16 -3.43 -8.66 -9.31
C GLY A 16 -3.56 -7.17 -8.99
N ASN A 17 -4.28 -6.80 -7.93
CA ASN A 17 -4.50 -5.40 -7.56
C ASN A 17 -3.40 -4.87 -6.62
N TYR A 18 -3.22 -3.55 -6.59
CA TYR A 18 -2.44 -2.91 -5.53
C TYR A 18 -3.16 -3.06 -4.19
N HIS A 19 -2.41 -3.33 -3.13
CA HIS A 19 -3.00 -3.60 -1.82
C HIS A 19 -2.03 -3.36 -0.66
N GLN A 20 -0.93 -2.66 -0.91
CA GLN A 20 -0.02 -2.25 0.14
C GLN A 20 0.49 -0.84 -0.14
N ILE A 21 0.53 -0.01 0.90
CA ILE A 21 1.36 1.21 0.94
C ILE A 21 2.48 0.99 1.96
N THR A 22 3.71 1.21 1.52
CA THR A 22 4.88 1.27 2.40
C THR A 22 5.37 2.69 2.48
N VAL A 23 5.54 3.20 3.69
CA VAL A 23 6.01 4.56 3.94
C VAL A 23 7.42 4.51 4.50
N TYR A 24 8.27 5.35 3.95
CA TYR A 24 9.65 5.52 4.37
C TYR A 24 9.85 6.91 4.96
N ARG A 25 10.71 7.01 5.97
CA ARG A 25 11.31 8.27 6.39
C ARG A 25 12.64 8.40 5.67
N THR A 26 12.83 9.50 4.96
CA THR A 26 14.12 9.85 4.35
C THR A 26 14.92 10.65 5.37
N SER A 27 16.06 10.11 5.82
CA SER A 27 17.02 10.90 6.59
C SER A 27 17.91 11.72 5.65
N GLU A 28 18.53 12.78 6.17
CA GLU A 28 19.52 13.60 5.44
C GLU A 28 20.70 12.76 4.91
N SER A 29 20.90 11.55 5.45
CA SER A 29 21.93 10.60 5.03
C SER A 29 21.50 9.67 3.88
N GLY A 30 20.30 9.86 3.31
CA GLY A 30 19.76 9.03 2.24
C GLY A 30 19.29 7.63 2.67
N THR A 31 19.26 7.35 3.98
CA THR A 31 18.74 6.08 4.50
C THR A 31 17.22 6.09 4.47
N HIS A 32 16.63 5.13 3.75
CA HIS A 32 15.19 4.88 3.79
C HIS A 32 14.88 3.93 4.93
N ARG A 33 14.22 4.42 5.98
CA ARG A 33 13.68 3.56 7.03
C ARG A 33 12.19 3.39 6.83
N ILE A 34 11.74 2.15 6.70
CA ILE A 34 10.31 1.83 6.73
C ILE A 34 9.75 2.29 8.08
N VAL A 35 8.74 3.17 8.02
CA VAL A 35 8.01 3.66 9.19
C VAL A 35 6.59 3.14 9.25
N ARG A 36 6.03 2.65 8.13
CA ARG A 36 4.69 2.08 8.08
C ARG A 36 4.54 1.10 6.93
N HIS A 37 3.90 -0.02 7.21
CA HIS A 37 3.23 -0.84 6.20
C HIS A 37 1.73 -0.74 6.44
N TYR A 38 0.97 -0.54 5.37
CA TYR A 38 -0.47 -0.53 5.41
C TYR A 38 -1.03 -1.42 4.30
N ASP A 39 -1.75 -2.45 4.71
CA ASP A 39 -2.38 -3.43 3.83
C ASP A 39 -3.91 -3.32 3.95
N PRO A 40 -4.58 -2.46 3.15
CA PRO A 40 -6.03 -2.32 3.22
C PRO A 40 -6.76 -3.62 2.84
N PRO A 41 -7.95 -3.87 3.43
CA PRO A 41 -8.79 -4.97 3.01
C PRO A 41 -9.36 -4.71 1.61
N ALA A 42 -8.84 -5.46 0.63
CA ALA A 42 -9.36 -5.66 -0.71
C ALA A 42 -9.79 -4.42 -1.52
N CYS A 43 -8.85 -3.49 -1.69
CA CYS A 43 -8.94 -2.49 -2.73
C CYS A 43 -8.82 -3.11 -4.13
N GLU A 44 -9.56 -2.56 -5.09
CA GLU A 44 -9.56 -2.97 -6.49
C GLU A 44 -8.58 -2.15 -7.34
N SER A 45 -8.09 -1.03 -6.81
CA SER A 45 -7.18 -0.12 -7.52
C SER A 45 -6.22 0.59 -6.57
N LEU A 46 -5.14 1.14 -7.14
CA LEU A 46 -4.19 1.95 -6.38
C LEU A 46 -4.84 3.21 -5.77
N ASP A 47 -5.80 3.81 -6.49
CA ASP A 47 -6.57 4.95 -6.00
C ASP A 47 -7.32 4.62 -4.72
N GLU A 48 -8.02 3.47 -4.68
CA GLU A 48 -8.73 3.03 -3.48
C GLU A 48 -7.79 2.78 -2.29
N VAL A 49 -6.60 2.21 -2.55
CA VAL A 49 -5.57 2.01 -1.52
C VAL A 49 -5.11 3.35 -0.95
N ILE A 50 -4.89 4.34 -1.82
CA ILE A 50 -4.48 5.71 -1.46
C ILE A 50 -5.59 6.40 -0.64
N GLU A 51 -6.83 6.35 -1.11
CA GLU A 51 -7.98 6.93 -0.39
C GLU A 51 -8.17 6.28 0.98
N SER A 52 -8.08 4.95 1.05
CA SER A 52 -8.18 4.20 2.30
C SER A 52 -7.07 4.58 3.27
N TYR A 53 -5.83 4.73 2.78
CA TYR A 53 -4.71 5.22 3.59
C TYR A 53 -4.99 6.63 4.12
N ARG A 54 -5.40 7.56 3.25
CA ARG A 54 -5.67 8.95 3.64
C ARG A 54 -6.79 9.06 4.66
N GLY A 55 -7.83 8.24 4.54
CA GLY A 55 -8.93 8.20 5.49
C GLY A 55 -8.50 7.75 6.90
N LEU A 56 -7.49 6.91 7.02
CA LEU A 56 -7.01 6.38 8.31
C LEU A 56 -5.83 7.16 8.89
N PHE A 57 -4.90 7.61 8.04
CA PHE A 57 -3.61 8.17 8.47
C PHE A 57 -3.42 9.63 8.10
N GLY A 58 -4.33 10.22 7.31
CA GLY A 58 -4.19 11.57 6.79
C GLY A 58 -3.21 11.67 5.62
N THR A 59 -2.74 12.89 5.37
CA THR A 59 -1.75 13.17 4.31
C THR A 59 -0.34 12.87 4.79
N LEU A 60 0.53 12.57 3.83
CA LEU A 60 1.93 12.29 4.05
C LEU A 60 2.70 13.60 4.30
N GLY A 61 3.32 13.72 5.47
CA GLY A 61 4.11 14.88 5.84
C GLY A 61 5.42 15.01 5.05
N GLU A 62 6.06 16.18 5.17
CA GLU A 62 7.40 16.41 4.62
C GLU A 62 8.44 15.46 5.25
N GLY A 63 9.46 15.10 4.47
CA GLY A 63 10.50 14.14 4.90
C GLY A 63 10.09 12.67 4.85
N PHE A 64 8.91 12.37 4.31
CA PHE A 64 8.45 11.01 4.04
C PHE A 64 8.24 10.76 2.54
N THR A 65 8.49 9.53 2.13
CA THR A 65 8.15 8.98 0.81
C THR A 65 7.28 7.75 0.97
N ALA A 66 6.55 7.38 -0.08
CA ALA A 66 5.66 6.23 -0.04
C ALA A 66 5.62 5.49 -1.37
N GLU A 67 5.56 4.18 -1.26
CA GLU A 67 5.45 3.26 -2.39
C GLU A 67 4.14 2.48 -2.29
N GLY A 68 3.44 2.37 -3.41
CA GLY A 68 2.33 1.45 -3.60
C GLY A 68 2.84 0.14 -4.19
N SER A 69 2.53 -0.99 -3.55
CA SER A 69 2.98 -2.31 -4.00
C SER A 69 1.80 -3.18 -4.42
N ARG A 70 2.01 -3.88 -5.54
CA ARG A 70 1.19 -5.00 -5.99
C ARG A 70 1.96 -6.27 -5.67
N ILE A 71 1.30 -7.21 -5.02
CA ILE A 71 1.88 -8.50 -4.64
C ILE A 71 1.15 -9.59 -5.41
N ALA A 72 1.90 -10.47 -6.06
CA ALA A 72 1.34 -11.66 -6.68
C ALA A 72 1.30 -12.82 -5.67
N GLY A 73 0.27 -13.65 -5.78
CA GLY A 73 0.18 -14.90 -5.04
C GLY A 73 1.09 -15.95 -5.68
N GLY A 74 2.16 -16.36 -4.99
CA GLY A 74 3.01 -17.44 -5.45
C GLY A 74 2.38 -18.82 -5.23
N SER A 75 2.62 -19.76 -6.14
CA SER A 75 2.12 -21.14 -6.12
C SER A 75 2.55 -21.96 -4.89
N THR A 76 3.50 -21.45 -4.09
CA THR A 76 4.08 -22.12 -2.93
C THR A 76 4.16 -21.18 -1.72
N GLY A 77 3.03 -20.64 -1.26
CA GLY A 77 2.90 -19.93 0.02
C GLY A 77 3.64 -18.59 0.17
N GLY A 78 4.51 -18.23 -0.77
CA GLY A 78 5.26 -16.98 -0.81
C GLY A 78 4.47 -15.88 -1.50
N ARG A 79 4.36 -14.73 -0.84
CA ARG A 79 3.94 -13.46 -1.43
C ARG A 79 5.18 -12.76 -1.95
N PHE A 80 5.19 -12.35 -3.22
CA PHE A 80 6.28 -11.55 -3.78
C PHE A 80 5.72 -10.28 -4.41
N ILE A 81 6.49 -9.20 -4.32
CA ILE A 81 6.13 -7.93 -4.92
C ILE A 81 6.27 -8.08 -6.44
N GLU A 82 5.16 -7.94 -7.15
CA GLU A 82 5.08 -8.00 -8.60
C GLU A 82 5.38 -6.64 -9.23
N ASP A 83 4.91 -5.56 -8.59
CA ASP A 83 5.09 -4.19 -9.07
C ASP A 83 5.15 -3.19 -7.92
N ILE A 84 5.92 -2.11 -8.10
CA ILE A 84 6.11 -1.01 -7.15
C ILE A 84 6.00 0.31 -7.91
N CYS A 85 5.25 1.25 -7.35
CA CYS A 85 5.17 2.61 -7.86
C CYS A 85 5.33 3.64 -6.74
N ASP A 86 5.95 4.79 -7.05
CA ASP A 86 5.96 5.92 -6.12
C ASP A 86 4.55 6.53 -6.05
N VAL A 87 4.03 6.66 -4.84
CA VAL A 87 2.75 7.31 -4.54
C VAL A 87 2.93 8.52 -3.63
N THR A 88 4.16 8.97 -3.44
CA THR A 88 4.52 10.06 -2.52
C THR A 88 3.71 11.31 -2.84
N ALA A 89 3.66 11.72 -4.11
CA ALA A 89 2.92 12.91 -4.54
C ALA A 89 1.40 12.78 -4.36
N ARG A 90 0.86 11.56 -4.45
CA ARG A 90 -0.59 11.29 -4.36
C ARG A 90 -1.08 11.24 -2.92
N LEU A 91 -0.18 11.00 -1.97
CA LEU A 91 -0.46 10.98 -0.55
C LEU A 91 -0.23 12.33 0.16
N ARG A 92 0.36 13.31 -0.53
CA ARG A 92 0.54 14.67 -0.01
C ARG A 92 -0.77 15.47 0.03
#